data_AF-A0A8B6BMM6-F1
#
_entry.id   AF-A0A8B6BMM6-F1
#
_cell.length_a   1.000
_cell.length_b   1.000
_cell.length_c   1.000
_cell.angle_alpha   90.00
_cell.angle_beta   90.00
_cell.angle_gamma   90.00
#
_symmetry.space_group_name_H-M   'P 1'
#
loop_
_entity.id
_entity.type
_entity.pdbx_description
1 polymer ?
#
loop_
_entity_poly.entity_id
_entity_poly.type
_entity_poly.pdbx_seq_one_letter_code
_entity_poly.pdbx_strand_id
1 'polypeptide(L)'
;PSFISSWYEATAQNVNLSHLVISHNLREYPVKVDVQVKINEGGLDYIFSGLGSSQRDDDLFKDYGGVIYKYNDQHIELSFPYLENNADTGGLVYTGSDKLYFGPTNLLGPYKDGHVRARVWLASDMPYIVLNTSVYMSETVNYKEITHELGYYPDLLTVQTLLSDGYMSDGVGAVFMASTPDKYNSLSGVLYGYDE
;
A
#
# COMPACT_ATOMS: atom_id res chain seq x y z
N PRO A 1 0.34 2.77 -18.44
CA PRO A 1 0.72 3.70 -17.36
C PRO A 1 1.15 5.03 -17.95
N SER A 2 0.37 6.07 -17.67
CA SER A 2 0.69 7.45 -18.01
C SER A 2 1.98 7.96 -17.35
N PHE A 3 2.40 7.37 -16.23
CA PHE A 3 3.68 7.70 -15.59
C PHE A 3 4.36 6.48 -14.97
N ILE A 4 5.69 6.45 -15.07
CA ILE A 4 6.57 5.50 -14.38
C ILE A 4 7.77 6.30 -13.87
N SER A 5 8.02 6.25 -12.56
CA SER A 5 9.18 6.90 -11.96
C SER A 5 10.47 6.12 -12.18
N SER A 6 11.61 6.79 -11.97
CA SER A 6 12.89 6.10 -11.69
C SER A 6 12.79 5.27 -10.42
N TRP A 7 13.76 4.38 -10.23
CA TRP A 7 14.00 3.75 -8.93
C TRP A 7 14.70 4.74 -8.00
N TYR A 8 14.24 4.83 -6.75
CA TYR A 8 14.82 5.62 -5.69
C TYR A 8 15.30 4.71 -4.58
N GLU A 9 16.43 5.02 -3.95
CA GLU A 9 16.86 4.32 -2.74
C GLU A 9 15.84 4.56 -1.62
N ALA A 10 15.59 3.51 -0.84
CA ALA A 10 14.72 3.55 0.32
C ALA A 10 15.37 2.76 1.45
N THR A 11 15.29 3.31 2.66
CA THR A 11 15.80 2.69 3.88
C THR A 11 14.77 2.87 4.98
N ALA A 12 14.18 1.77 5.44
CA ALA A 12 13.38 1.74 6.66
C ALA A 12 14.26 2.01 7.89
N GLN A 13 13.64 2.45 8.98
CA GLN A 13 14.32 2.78 10.25
C GLN A 13 15.31 3.94 10.14
N ASN A 14 15.16 4.80 9.12
CA ASN A 14 15.95 6.00 8.95
C ASN A 14 15.04 7.21 8.82
N VAL A 15 15.02 8.08 9.84
CA VAL A 15 14.14 9.27 9.89
C VAL A 15 14.32 10.23 8.71
N ASN A 16 15.52 10.31 8.14
CA ASN A 16 15.79 11.21 7.02
C ASN A 16 15.35 10.64 5.68
N LEU A 17 15.12 9.33 5.63
CA LEU A 17 14.73 8.61 4.42
C LEU A 17 13.33 7.99 4.54
N SER A 18 12.63 8.15 5.66
CA SER A 18 11.32 7.55 5.93
C SER A 18 10.17 8.16 5.12
N HIS A 19 10.46 9.15 4.27
CA HIS A 19 9.49 9.80 3.42
C HIS A 19 10.09 10.17 2.05
N LEU A 20 9.34 9.92 0.98
CA LEU A 20 9.73 10.27 -0.39
C LEU A 20 8.52 10.80 -1.16
N VAL A 21 8.69 11.95 -1.81
CA VAL A 21 7.70 12.53 -2.72
C VAL A 21 8.15 12.36 -4.17
N ILE A 22 7.31 11.73 -4.99
CA ILE A 22 7.53 11.54 -6.43
C ILE A 22 6.51 12.38 -7.20
N SER A 23 6.98 13.34 -8.01
CA SER A 23 6.11 14.16 -8.87
C SER A 23 5.86 13.49 -10.21
N HIS A 24 4.61 13.47 -10.66
CA HIS A 24 4.20 12.92 -11.96
C HIS A 24 3.52 13.95 -12.89
N ASN A 25 3.07 15.10 -12.36
CA ASN A 25 2.53 16.24 -13.12
C ASN A 25 1.38 15.89 -14.10
N LEU A 26 0.64 14.80 -13.87
CA LEU A 26 -0.44 14.38 -14.76
C LEU A 26 -1.66 15.31 -14.72
N ARG A 27 -1.85 16.07 -13.62
CA ARG A 27 -2.98 17.01 -13.39
C ARG A 27 -4.35 16.35 -13.43
N GLU A 28 -4.38 15.04 -13.23
CA GLU A 28 -5.56 14.22 -13.14
C GLU A 28 -5.33 13.23 -11.99
N TYR A 29 -6.37 12.97 -11.20
CA TYR A 29 -6.29 11.93 -10.18
C TYR A 29 -6.11 10.57 -10.87
N PRO A 30 -5.06 9.82 -10.49
CA PRO A 30 -4.90 8.45 -10.96
C PRO A 30 -6.09 7.58 -10.60
N VAL A 31 -6.45 6.64 -11.48
CA VAL A 31 -7.41 5.57 -11.16
C VAL A 31 -6.73 4.32 -10.61
N LYS A 32 -5.40 4.24 -10.77
CA LYS A 32 -4.56 3.22 -10.15
C LYS A 32 -3.15 3.73 -9.95
N VAL A 33 -2.60 3.45 -8.78
CA VAL A 33 -1.16 3.56 -8.51
C VAL A 33 -0.64 2.16 -8.12
N ASP A 34 0.59 1.86 -8.53
CA ASP A 34 1.32 0.68 -8.08
C ASP A 34 2.71 1.13 -7.63
N VAL A 35 2.93 1.05 -6.33
CA VAL A 35 4.24 1.25 -5.73
C VAL A 35 4.95 -0.08 -5.67
N GLN A 36 6.14 -0.12 -6.24
CA GLN A 36 6.98 -1.30 -6.30
C GLN A 36 8.18 -1.13 -5.37
N VAL A 37 8.47 -2.17 -4.60
CA VAL A 37 9.61 -2.25 -3.69
C VAL A 37 10.53 -3.35 -4.19
N LYS A 38 11.76 -3.01 -4.51
CA LYS A 38 12.76 -3.91 -5.05
C LYS A 38 13.85 -4.17 -4.03
N ILE A 39 14.07 -5.43 -3.71
CA ILE A 39 15.14 -5.90 -2.83
C ILE A 39 16.07 -6.80 -3.63
N ASN A 40 17.36 -6.79 -3.29
CA ASN A 40 18.38 -7.64 -3.90
C ASN A 40 18.83 -8.69 -2.88
N GLU A 41 18.63 -9.97 -3.18
CA GLU A 41 19.04 -11.09 -2.35
C GLU A 41 19.80 -12.09 -3.21
N GLY A 42 21.02 -12.44 -2.81
CA GLY A 42 21.85 -13.39 -3.57
C GLY A 42 22.15 -12.96 -5.01
N GLY A 43 22.15 -11.66 -5.32
CA GLY A 43 22.35 -11.13 -6.66
C GLY A 43 21.12 -11.15 -7.57
N LEU A 44 19.95 -11.52 -7.05
CA LEU A 44 18.67 -11.49 -7.75
C LEU A 44 17.77 -10.38 -7.22
N ASP A 45 17.08 -9.69 -8.13
CA ASP A 45 16.09 -8.67 -7.79
C ASP A 45 14.71 -9.31 -7.61
N TYR A 46 14.07 -9.00 -6.48
CA TYR A 46 12.68 -9.38 -6.17
C TYR A 46 11.84 -8.11 -6.02
N ILE A 47 10.65 -8.09 -6.64
CA ILE A 47 9.76 -6.93 -6.62
C ILE A 47 8.48 -7.26 -5.86
N PHE A 48 8.22 -6.48 -4.82
CA PHE A 48 7.03 -6.52 -3.97
C PHE A 48 6.16 -5.29 -4.21
N SER A 49 4.88 -5.35 -3.83
CA SER A 49 3.98 -4.20 -3.87
C SER A 49 3.98 -3.48 -2.52
N GLY A 50 4.02 -2.15 -2.58
CA GLY A 50 3.61 -1.30 -1.46
C GLY A 50 2.09 -1.33 -1.28
N LEU A 51 1.63 -0.77 -0.17
CA LEU A 51 0.22 -0.77 0.23
C LEU A 51 -0.31 0.65 0.31
N GLY A 52 -1.56 0.89 -0.07
CA GLY A 52 -2.17 2.22 0.03
C GLY A 52 -2.30 2.70 1.48
N SER A 53 -2.40 1.79 2.44
CA SER A 53 -2.56 2.11 3.86
C SER A 53 -1.68 1.21 4.73
N SER A 54 -1.31 1.73 5.91
CA SER A 54 -0.62 0.93 6.91
C SER A 54 -1.55 -0.12 7.50
N GLN A 55 -1.05 -1.34 7.61
CA GLN A 55 -1.78 -2.43 8.25
C GLN A 55 -1.48 -2.53 9.76
N ARG A 56 -0.39 -1.91 10.26
CA ARG A 56 -0.04 -1.94 11.68
C ARG A 56 1.03 -0.91 12.04
N ASP A 57 1.00 -0.46 13.29
CA ASP A 57 2.04 0.35 13.91
C ASP A 57 3.07 -0.48 14.73
N ASP A 58 4.07 0.20 15.30
CA ASP A 58 5.24 -0.37 15.99
C ASP A 58 4.99 -0.84 17.44
N ASP A 59 3.78 -0.65 17.97
CA ASP A 59 3.41 -0.86 19.39
C ASP A 59 3.52 -2.30 19.94
N LEU A 60 3.73 -3.32 19.10
CA LEU A 60 3.66 -4.73 19.52
C LEU A 60 5.00 -5.47 19.69
N PHE A 61 6.17 -4.84 19.56
CA PHE A 61 7.47 -5.54 19.52
C PHE A 61 7.48 -6.75 18.56
N LYS A 62 6.85 -6.57 17.40
CA LYS A 62 6.78 -7.53 16.29
C LYS A 62 7.11 -6.80 15.01
N ASP A 63 7.60 -7.53 14.01
CA ASP A 63 7.79 -7.01 12.65
C ASP A 63 6.51 -6.29 12.17
N TYR A 64 6.71 -5.13 11.54
CA TYR A 64 5.65 -4.23 11.08
C TYR A 64 6.10 -3.50 9.82
N GLY A 65 5.18 -2.75 9.23
CA GLY A 65 5.49 -1.87 8.12
C GLY A 65 5.21 -2.49 6.75
N GLY A 66 6.13 -2.24 5.81
CA GLY A 66 5.82 -2.16 4.39
C GLY A 66 5.85 -0.71 3.91
N VAL A 67 6.08 -0.52 2.62
CA VAL A 67 6.01 0.81 2.01
C VAL A 67 4.55 1.21 1.87
N ILE A 68 4.13 2.27 2.56
CA ILE A 68 2.79 2.84 2.44
C ILE A 68 2.79 4.04 1.51
N TYR A 69 1.68 4.32 0.84
CA TYR A 69 1.62 5.46 -0.06
C TYR A 69 0.24 6.10 -0.19
N LYS A 70 0.26 7.40 -0.47
CA LYS A 70 -0.91 8.17 -0.90
C LYS A 70 -0.53 9.01 -2.12
N TYR A 71 -1.50 9.47 -2.89
CA TYR A 71 -1.24 10.19 -4.14
C TYR A 71 -2.34 11.20 -4.46
N ASN A 72 -2.02 12.21 -5.23
CA ASN A 72 -2.99 13.14 -5.79
C ASN A 72 -2.73 13.33 -7.29
N ASP A 73 -3.31 14.38 -7.86
CA ASP A 73 -3.19 14.74 -9.28
C ASP A 73 -1.76 15.17 -9.69
N GLN A 74 -0.83 15.34 -8.75
CA GLN A 74 0.52 15.86 -9.00
C GLN A 74 1.64 14.98 -8.42
N HIS A 75 1.40 14.34 -7.28
CA HIS A 75 2.41 13.71 -6.46
C HIS A 75 1.97 12.33 -5.98
N ILE A 76 2.97 11.51 -5.65
CA ILE A 76 2.85 10.28 -4.88
C ILE A 76 3.76 10.46 -3.66
N GLU A 77 3.19 10.32 -2.48
CA GLU A 77 3.93 10.34 -1.22
C GLU A 77 4.07 8.92 -0.72
N LEU A 78 5.31 8.53 -0.47
CA LEU A 78 5.71 7.24 0.05
C LEU A 78 6.18 7.45 1.48
N SER A 79 5.70 6.62 2.41
CA SER A 79 6.24 6.57 3.76
C SER A 79 6.82 5.18 4.02
N PHE A 80 7.98 5.16 4.67
CA PHE A 80 8.66 3.93 5.05
C PHE A 80 8.62 3.78 6.57
N PRO A 81 8.63 2.53 7.07
CA PRO A 81 8.58 2.30 8.51
C PRO A 81 9.77 2.95 9.21
N TYR A 82 9.49 3.66 10.29
CA TYR A 82 10.49 4.26 11.15
C TYR A 82 10.01 4.14 12.59
N LEU A 83 10.91 3.74 13.48
CA LEU A 83 10.69 3.68 14.91
C LEU A 83 10.33 5.05 15.48
N GLU A 84 9.12 5.18 16.06
CA GLU A 84 8.79 6.33 16.91
C GLU A 84 8.77 5.95 18.40
N ASN A 85 8.51 4.67 18.73
CA ASN A 85 8.42 4.19 20.11
C ASN A 85 9.52 3.17 20.47
N ASN A 86 9.27 1.85 20.34
CA ASN A 86 10.09 0.81 20.98
C ASN A 86 10.55 -0.38 20.11
N ALA A 87 10.20 -0.49 18.82
CA ALA A 87 10.63 -1.61 17.97
C ALA A 87 11.27 -1.16 16.65
N ASP A 88 12.57 -1.39 16.47
CA ASP A 88 13.33 -1.10 15.23
C ASP A 88 13.18 -2.24 14.19
N THR A 89 12.10 -3.01 14.29
CA THR A 89 11.85 -4.23 13.52
C THR A 89 11.09 -3.98 12.21
N GLY A 90 10.76 -2.72 11.91
CA GLY A 90 10.03 -2.37 10.68
C GLY A 90 10.93 -2.50 9.45
N GLY A 91 10.41 -3.10 8.38
CA GLY A 91 11.10 -3.28 7.11
C GLY A 91 10.27 -2.80 5.93
N LEU A 92 10.93 -2.49 4.81
CA LEU A 92 10.26 -2.20 3.53
C LEU A 92 9.49 -3.42 3.02
N VAL A 93 10.04 -4.61 3.26
CA VAL A 93 9.45 -5.91 2.91
C VAL A 93 9.67 -6.88 4.06
N TYR A 94 8.63 -7.63 4.42
CA TYR A 94 8.71 -8.75 5.35
C TYR A 94 8.21 -10.03 4.68
N THR A 95 9.07 -11.03 4.61
CA THR A 95 8.78 -12.32 3.95
C THR A 95 8.66 -13.47 4.94
N GLY A 96 8.66 -13.19 6.24
CA GLY A 96 8.59 -14.20 7.29
C GLY A 96 9.94 -14.53 7.92
N SER A 97 9.90 -15.46 8.86
CA SER A 97 11.05 -15.95 9.64
C SER A 97 11.09 -17.47 9.67
N ASP A 98 12.18 -18.02 10.18
CA ASP A 98 12.42 -19.46 10.29
C ASP A 98 11.49 -20.22 11.27
N LYS A 99 10.61 -19.53 12.01
CA LYS A 99 9.90 -20.10 13.17
C LYS A 99 8.37 -20.01 13.17
N LEU A 100 7.75 -19.10 12.41
CA LEU A 100 6.30 -18.82 12.55
C LEU A 100 5.55 -18.65 11.22
N TYR A 101 6.20 -18.08 10.20
CA TYR A 101 5.67 -17.97 8.83
C TYR A 101 6.77 -18.36 7.85
N PHE A 102 6.69 -19.57 7.30
CA PHE A 102 7.64 -20.06 6.30
C PHE A 102 7.33 -19.42 4.93
N GLY A 103 7.86 -18.22 4.72
CA GLY A 103 8.05 -17.71 3.37
C GLY A 103 9.09 -18.52 2.59
N PRO A 104 9.49 -18.06 1.39
CA PRO A 104 10.55 -18.71 0.64
C PRO A 104 11.81 -18.80 1.50
N THR A 105 12.37 -20.00 1.69
CA THR A 105 13.53 -20.22 2.59
C THR A 105 14.79 -19.49 2.14
N ASN A 106 14.83 -19.05 0.88
CA ASN A 106 15.89 -18.27 0.26
C ASN A 106 15.65 -16.75 0.30
N LEU A 107 14.58 -16.30 0.97
CA LEU A 107 14.21 -14.90 1.05
C LEU A 107 13.66 -14.59 2.45
N LEU A 108 14.57 -14.46 3.43
CA LEU A 108 14.23 -14.24 4.83
C LEU A 108 14.42 -12.75 5.18
N GLY A 109 13.32 -12.03 5.33
CA GLY A 109 13.30 -10.64 5.80
C GLY A 109 13.32 -10.54 7.34
N PRO A 110 13.15 -9.32 7.90
CA PRO A 110 12.79 -8.08 7.22
C PRO A 110 13.93 -7.47 6.39
N TYR A 111 13.56 -6.91 5.23
CA TYR A 111 14.46 -6.11 4.40
C TYR A 111 14.30 -4.64 4.76
N LYS A 112 15.36 -4.02 5.31
CA LYS A 112 15.37 -2.60 5.67
C LYS A 112 15.79 -1.71 4.51
N ASP A 113 16.62 -2.20 3.61
CA ASP A 113 17.14 -1.46 2.46
C ASP A 113 16.60 -2.00 1.14
N GLY A 114 16.40 -1.10 0.18
CA GLY A 114 15.93 -1.46 -1.15
C GLY A 114 15.76 -0.25 -2.06
N HIS A 115 15.02 -0.45 -3.14
CA HIS A 115 14.63 0.62 -4.04
C HIS A 115 13.13 0.66 -4.22
N VAL A 116 12.55 1.84 -4.39
CA VAL A 116 11.13 2.02 -4.67
C VAL A 116 10.91 2.72 -6.00
N ARG A 117 9.79 2.41 -6.68
CA ARG A 117 9.29 3.20 -7.79
C ARG A 117 7.77 3.22 -7.80
N ALA A 118 7.18 4.19 -8.48
CA ALA A 118 5.75 4.26 -8.69
C ALA A 118 5.39 4.13 -10.17
N ARG A 119 4.28 3.44 -10.42
CA ARG A 119 3.60 3.36 -11.72
C ARG A 119 2.20 3.91 -11.56
N VAL A 120 1.76 4.74 -12.49
CA VAL A 120 0.50 5.49 -12.38
C VAL A 120 -0.28 5.31 -13.67
N TRP A 121 -1.58 5.06 -13.53
CA TRP A 121 -2.52 4.94 -14.63
C TRP A 121 -3.66 5.94 -14.45
N LEU A 122 -3.96 6.66 -15.53
CA LEU A 122 -5.14 7.50 -15.64
C LEU A 122 -6.32 6.67 -16.16
N ALA A 123 -7.53 7.24 -16.11
CA ALA A 123 -8.73 6.59 -16.64
C ALA A 123 -8.57 6.19 -18.12
N SER A 124 -7.84 7.00 -18.90
CA SER A 124 -7.52 6.73 -20.31
C SER A 124 -6.59 5.54 -20.54
N ASP A 125 -5.85 5.09 -19.51
CA ASP A 125 -5.02 3.89 -19.58
C ASP A 125 -5.81 2.59 -19.30
N MET A 126 -7.05 2.70 -18.80
CA MET A 126 -7.83 1.54 -18.36
C MET A 126 -8.66 0.93 -19.48
N PRO A 127 -8.99 -0.36 -19.39
CA PRO A 127 -10.09 -0.95 -20.14
C PRO A 127 -11.40 -0.17 -19.91
N TYR A 128 -12.42 -0.45 -20.72
CA TYR A 128 -13.73 0.19 -20.59
C TYR A 128 -14.24 0.15 -19.14
N ILE A 129 -14.45 1.33 -18.55
CA ILE A 129 -14.90 1.48 -17.17
C ILE A 129 -16.42 1.35 -17.16
N VAL A 130 -16.91 0.24 -16.61
CA VAL A 130 -18.36 -0.03 -16.55
C VAL A 130 -19.03 0.78 -15.43
N LEU A 131 -18.36 0.89 -14.28
CA LEU A 131 -18.85 1.66 -13.13
C LEU A 131 -17.74 2.55 -12.58
N ASN A 132 -18.06 3.83 -12.39
CA ASN A 132 -17.26 4.77 -11.62
C ASN A 132 -18.19 5.53 -10.68
N THR A 133 -18.04 5.31 -9.38
CA THR A 133 -18.91 5.90 -8.36
C THR A 133 -18.12 6.25 -7.11
N SER A 134 -18.66 7.15 -6.31
CA SER A 134 -18.07 7.56 -5.04
C SER A 134 -19.14 7.57 -3.97
N VAL A 135 -18.78 7.07 -2.79
CA VAL A 135 -19.67 7.01 -1.63
C VAL A 135 -19.00 7.72 -0.46
N TYR A 136 -19.80 8.47 0.29
CA TYR A 136 -19.32 9.10 1.52
C TYR A 136 -19.34 8.08 2.65
N MET A 137 -18.22 7.97 3.36
CA MET A 137 -18.03 7.10 4.51
C MET A 137 -17.75 7.95 5.75
N SER A 138 -18.21 7.50 6.93
CA SER A 138 -17.98 8.17 8.22
C SER A 138 -17.98 7.16 9.35
N GLU A 139 -17.75 7.61 10.58
CA GLU A 139 -17.90 6.76 11.78
C GLU A 139 -19.31 6.16 11.92
N THR A 140 -20.33 6.82 11.37
CA THR A 140 -21.73 6.34 11.37
C THR A 140 -22.14 5.65 10.07
N VAL A 141 -21.33 5.77 9.02
CA VAL A 141 -21.50 5.11 7.71
C VAL A 141 -20.22 4.35 7.40
N ASN A 142 -20.06 3.23 8.10
CA ASN A 142 -18.84 2.40 8.08
C ASN A 142 -18.95 1.19 7.13
N TYR A 143 -20.08 1.03 6.44
CA TYR A 143 -20.32 -0.04 5.48
C TYR A 143 -21.19 0.45 4.32
N LYS A 144 -20.87 -0.01 3.10
CA LYS A 144 -21.66 0.29 1.91
C LYS A 144 -21.57 -0.85 0.89
N GLU A 145 -22.73 -1.25 0.38
CA GLU A 145 -22.86 -2.09 -0.80
C GLU A 145 -23.10 -1.24 -2.04
N ILE A 146 -22.46 -1.61 -3.15
CA ILE A 146 -22.56 -0.95 -4.44
C ILE A 146 -22.79 -2.03 -5.50
N THR A 147 -23.91 -1.95 -6.20
CA THR A 147 -24.22 -2.86 -7.32
C THR A 147 -23.46 -2.44 -8.57
N HIS A 148 -22.71 -3.36 -9.18
CA HIS A 148 -21.91 -3.10 -10.39
C HIS A 148 -22.60 -3.48 -11.71
N GLU A 149 -23.75 -4.17 -11.66
CA GLU A 149 -24.60 -4.53 -12.81
C GLU A 149 -23.91 -5.33 -13.94
N LEU A 150 -22.72 -5.89 -13.69
CA LEU A 150 -21.99 -6.68 -14.70
C LEU A 150 -22.65 -8.03 -14.99
N GLY A 151 -23.30 -8.62 -13.97
CA GLY A 151 -23.81 -10.00 -14.04
C GLY A 151 -22.70 -11.06 -14.11
N TYR A 152 -21.49 -10.69 -13.70
CA TYR A 152 -20.31 -11.54 -13.52
C TYR A 152 -19.25 -10.78 -12.68
N TYR A 153 -18.26 -11.51 -12.14
CA TYR A 153 -17.16 -10.91 -11.38
C TYR A 153 -16.35 -9.88 -12.20
N PRO A 154 -16.05 -8.68 -11.65
CA PRO A 154 -15.18 -7.72 -12.32
C PRO A 154 -13.78 -8.29 -12.62
N ASP A 155 -13.27 -8.10 -13.85
CA ASP A 155 -11.88 -8.43 -14.21
C ASP A 155 -10.85 -7.52 -13.49
N LEU A 156 -11.25 -6.27 -13.25
CA LEU A 156 -10.47 -5.27 -12.55
C LEU A 156 -11.40 -4.41 -11.70
N LEU A 157 -11.08 -4.33 -10.40
CA LEU A 157 -11.69 -3.41 -9.47
C LEU A 157 -10.61 -2.57 -8.82
N THR A 158 -10.82 -1.25 -8.81
CA THR A 158 -9.99 -0.30 -8.05
C THR A 158 -10.89 0.39 -7.04
N VAL A 159 -10.52 0.32 -5.76
CA VAL A 159 -11.19 1.04 -4.68
C VAL A 159 -10.21 2.04 -4.12
N GLN A 160 -10.60 3.30 -4.09
CA GLN A 160 -9.76 4.41 -3.66
C GLN A 160 -10.49 5.21 -2.57
N THR A 161 -9.74 5.69 -1.60
CA THR A 161 -10.23 6.53 -0.51
C THR A 161 -9.73 7.94 -0.71
N LEU A 162 -10.62 8.89 -0.93
CA LEU A 162 -10.29 10.32 -0.96
C LEU A 162 -10.24 10.87 0.46
N LEU A 163 -9.09 11.42 0.83
CA LEU A 163 -8.80 12.02 2.12
C LEU A 163 -9.12 13.51 2.12
N SER A 164 -9.33 14.08 3.30
CA SER A 164 -9.68 15.49 3.47
C SER A 164 -8.56 16.46 3.06
N ASP A 165 -7.32 15.98 2.99
CA ASP A 165 -6.15 16.74 2.53
C ASP A 165 -5.99 16.75 0.99
N GLY A 166 -6.93 16.12 0.26
CA GLY A 166 -6.91 16.03 -1.20
C GLY A 166 -6.03 14.90 -1.73
N TYR A 167 -5.47 14.05 -0.88
CA TYR A 167 -4.80 12.83 -1.31
C TYR A 167 -5.79 11.67 -1.41
N MET A 168 -5.44 10.70 -2.23
CA MET A 168 -6.08 9.40 -2.36
C MET A 168 -5.15 8.30 -1.86
N SER A 169 -5.75 7.23 -1.37
CA SER A 169 -5.07 6.00 -0.99
C SER A 169 -5.88 4.80 -1.48
N ASP A 170 -5.20 3.71 -1.83
CA ASP A 170 -5.86 2.49 -2.27
C ASP A 170 -6.52 1.77 -1.09
N GLY A 171 -7.77 1.35 -1.28
CA GLY A 171 -8.39 0.35 -0.43
C GLY A 171 -7.60 -0.96 -0.51
N VAL A 172 -7.59 -1.71 0.58
CA VAL A 172 -6.86 -2.98 0.68
C VAL A 172 -7.88 -4.12 0.65
N GLY A 173 -7.78 -5.02 -0.33
CA GLY A 173 -8.75 -6.12 -0.47
C GLY A 173 -8.72 -7.15 0.67
N ALA A 174 -7.58 -7.30 1.35
CA ALA A 174 -7.43 -8.14 2.54
C ALA A 174 -6.34 -7.59 3.47
N VAL A 175 -6.54 -7.71 4.79
CA VAL A 175 -5.57 -7.29 5.81
C VAL A 175 -5.31 -8.46 6.75
N PHE A 176 -4.04 -8.64 7.13
CA PHE A 176 -3.64 -9.63 8.14
C PHE A 176 -3.76 -9.01 9.53
N MET A 177 -4.57 -9.61 10.40
CA MET A 177 -4.65 -9.23 11.81
C MET A 177 -3.93 -10.25 12.68
N ALA A 178 -3.21 -9.77 13.70
CA ALA A 178 -2.67 -10.64 14.73
C ALA A 178 -3.80 -11.27 15.56
N SER A 179 -3.59 -12.50 16.05
CA SER A 179 -4.58 -13.24 16.85
C SER A 179 -4.93 -12.58 18.20
N THR A 180 -4.16 -11.58 18.63
CA THR A 180 -4.41 -10.77 19.83
C THR A 180 -4.23 -9.29 19.46
N PRO A 181 -5.26 -8.62 18.94
CA PRO A 181 -5.21 -7.18 18.76
C PRO A 181 -5.09 -6.53 20.15
N ASP A 182 -3.93 -5.97 20.46
CA ASP A 182 -3.79 -5.12 21.63
C ASP A 182 -4.63 -3.86 21.40
N LYS A 183 -5.28 -3.36 22.45
CA LYS A 183 -6.21 -2.21 22.43
C LYS A 183 -5.55 -0.90 22.01
N TYR A 184 -4.22 -0.89 21.87
CA TYR A 184 -3.44 0.24 21.38
C TYR A 184 -3.12 0.14 19.88
N ASN A 185 -3.40 -0.98 19.21
CA ASN A 185 -3.20 -1.05 17.76
C ASN A 185 -4.28 -0.24 17.03
N SER A 186 -3.85 0.76 16.28
CA SER A 186 -4.69 1.42 15.30
C SER A 186 -4.56 0.70 13.96
N LEU A 187 -5.66 0.18 13.43
CA LEU A 187 -5.75 -0.32 12.07
C LEU A 187 -6.45 0.74 11.22
N SER A 188 -5.95 1.02 10.02
CA SER A 188 -6.53 2.03 9.14
C SER A 188 -6.65 1.51 7.71
N GLY A 189 -7.75 1.84 7.04
CA GLY A 189 -7.95 1.56 5.62
C GLY A 189 -9.36 1.09 5.30
N VAL A 190 -9.70 1.18 4.01
CA VAL A 190 -10.93 0.61 3.47
C VAL A 190 -10.67 -0.84 3.07
N LEU A 191 -11.46 -1.74 3.64
CA LEU A 191 -11.56 -3.14 3.20
C LEU A 191 -12.70 -3.26 2.21
N TYR A 192 -12.50 -4.05 1.16
CA TYR A 192 -13.54 -4.34 0.19
C TYR A 192 -13.47 -5.79 -0.30
N GLY A 193 -14.63 -6.29 -0.71
CA GLY A 193 -14.78 -7.53 -1.45
C GLY A 193 -15.80 -7.29 -2.58
N TYR A 194 -15.90 -8.25 -3.48
CA TYR A 194 -16.87 -8.23 -4.56
C TYR A 194 -17.34 -9.65 -4.82
N ASP A 195 -18.58 -9.75 -5.27
CA ASP A 195 -19.21 -10.97 -5.73
C ASP A 195 -19.63 -10.86 -7.20
N GLU A 196 -20.50 -11.77 -7.65
CA GLU A 196 -20.99 -11.89 -9.03
C GLU A 196 -22.18 -10.95 -9.29
#